data_AF-A0A6J6C9E1-F1
#
_entry.id   AF-A0A6J6C9E1-F1
#
_cell.length_a   1.000
_cell.length_b   1.000
_cell.length_c   1.000
_cell.angle_alpha   90.00
_cell.angle_beta   90.00
_cell.angle_gamma   90.00
#
_symmetry.space_group_name_H-M   'P 1'
#
loop_
_entity.id
_entity.type
_entity.pdbx_description
1 polymer ?
#
loop_
_entity_poly.entity_id
_entity_poly.type
_entity_poly.pdbx_seq_one_letter_code
_entity_poly.pdbx_strand_id
1 'polypeptide(L)'
;MHFANLDGEHKSVAVAKELIVKEAESLANSKDWLNTAKRFKSLMDQWKASGRGKKSSDTALWNRFKIAQDSFFTAKNSDMEKRKGSMVENLSKREALVSEFEALLPITDFRPAKKKFNDLMDKYQRIGMTDRKKKSALDSKIRKVEDEINELERNFQRKSDPTAKAQANKVVQGLAEAIENYEKQAAKAEAAGQTAKAMVAREAAAARRVWLEQAQKGLTEFTG
;
A
#
# COMPACT_ATOMS: atom_id res chain seq x y z
N MET A 1 54.06 34.56 44.50
CA MET A 1 52.99 33.55 44.62
C MET A 1 51.82 33.75 43.64
N HIS A 2 51.47 34.97 43.23
CA HIS A 2 50.28 35.22 42.39
C HIS A 2 50.41 34.80 40.90
N PHE A 3 51.58 34.95 40.28
CA PHE A 3 51.82 34.58 38.87
C PHE A 3 51.88 33.07 38.63
N ALA A 4 52.47 32.31 39.58
CA ALA A 4 52.54 30.86 39.50
C ALA A 4 51.15 30.18 39.57
N ASN A 5 50.22 30.78 40.32
CA ASN A 5 48.84 30.29 40.42
C ASN A 5 48.05 30.54 39.12
N LEU A 6 48.21 31.70 38.48
CA LEU A 6 47.55 32.02 37.20
C LEU A 6 48.04 31.12 36.06
N ASP A 7 49.33 30.82 36.01
CA ASP A 7 49.89 29.88 35.03
C ASP A 7 49.37 28.45 35.22
N GLY A 8 49.17 28.02 36.47
CA GLY A 8 48.55 26.72 36.80
C GLY A 8 47.09 26.64 36.36
N GLU A 9 46.31 27.69 36.64
CA GLU A 9 44.91 27.80 36.25
C GLU A 9 44.74 27.80 34.71
N HIS A 10 45.53 28.60 34.00
CA HIS A 10 45.50 28.64 32.53
C HIS A 10 45.85 27.30 31.89
N LYS A 11 46.79 26.52 32.47
CA LYS A 11 47.11 25.17 32.00
C LYS A 11 45.93 24.21 32.20
N SER A 12 45.26 24.26 33.35
CA SER A 12 44.08 23.42 33.63
C SER A 12 42.94 23.70 32.64
N VAL A 13 42.65 24.98 32.38
CA VAL A 13 41.64 25.40 31.39
C VAL A 13 42.00 24.91 29.98
N ALA A 14 43.26 25.03 29.59
CA ALA A 14 43.72 24.59 28.27
C ALA A 14 43.56 23.06 28.10
N VAL A 15 43.88 22.27 29.12
CA VAL A 15 43.69 20.80 29.10
C VAL A 15 42.21 20.44 28.97
N ALA A 16 41.33 21.07 29.78
CA ALA A 16 39.90 20.83 29.69
C ALA A 16 39.33 21.16 28.30
N LYS A 17 39.74 22.29 27.73
CA LYS A 17 39.33 22.70 26.38
C LYS A 17 39.90 21.80 25.27
N GLU A 18 41.13 21.32 25.40
CA GLU A 18 41.71 20.37 24.45
C GLU A 18 40.92 19.05 24.42
N LEU A 19 40.48 18.53 25.57
CA LEU A 19 39.63 17.33 25.62
C LEU A 19 38.29 17.55 24.91
N ILE A 20 37.66 18.69 25.14
CA ILE A 20 36.40 19.08 24.47
C ILE A 20 36.59 19.15 22.94
N VAL A 21 37.69 19.76 22.49
CA VAL A 21 38.00 19.90 21.06
C VAL A 21 38.26 18.54 20.42
N LYS A 22 39.06 17.67 21.06
CA LYS A 22 39.33 16.32 20.53
C LYS A 22 38.07 15.49 20.37
N GLU A 23 37.13 15.62 21.31
CA GLU A 23 35.85 14.94 21.18
C GLU A 23 34.97 15.55 20.09
N ALA A 24 34.94 16.89 19.97
CA ALA A 24 34.26 17.54 18.86
C ALA A 24 34.81 17.07 17.49
N GLU A 25 36.13 16.96 17.36
CA GLU A 25 36.81 16.48 16.15
C GLU A 25 36.46 15.02 15.82
N SER A 26 36.38 14.14 16.83
CA SER A 26 35.98 12.74 16.60
C SER A 26 34.53 12.60 16.14
N LEU A 27 33.67 13.56 16.52
CA LEU A 27 32.25 13.61 16.17
C LEU A 27 31.95 14.30 14.83
N ALA A 28 32.91 15.02 14.25
CA ALA A 28 32.70 15.88 13.08
C ALA A 28 32.07 15.15 11.87
N ASN A 29 32.41 13.87 11.69
CA ASN A 29 31.93 13.04 10.58
C ASN A 29 30.86 12.01 10.98
N SER A 30 30.35 12.07 12.22
CA SER A 30 29.32 11.14 12.70
C SER A 30 28.02 11.32 11.92
N LYS A 31 27.38 10.19 11.58
CA LYS A 31 26.05 10.16 10.94
C LYS A 31 24.91 9.93 11.93
N ASP A 32 25.20 9.77 13.23
CA ASP A 32 24.19 9.76 14.28
C ASP A 32 23.76 11.20 14.57
N TRP A 33 22.93 11.76 13.69
CA TRP A 33 22.61 13.18 13.66
C TRP A 33 21.98 13.70 14.96
N LEU A 34 21.11 12.91 15.60
CA LEU A 34 20.38 13.36 16.77
C LEU A 34 21.28 13.36 18.01
N ASN A 35 21.97 12.25 18.28
CA ASN A 35 22.79 12.15 19.47
C ASN A 35 24.04 13.01 19.36
N THR A 36 24.64 13.10 18.17
CA THR A 36 25.81 13.95 17.94
C THR A 36 25.47 15.44 18.06
N ALA A 37 24.31 15.89 17.57
CA ALA A 37 23.87 17.28 17.78
C ALA A 37 23.65 17.61 19.27
N LYS A 38 23.07 16.69 20.04
CA LYS A 38 22.95 16.82 21.50
C LYS A 38 24.33 16.86 22.17
N ARG A 39 25.28 16.05 21.69
CA ARG A 39 26.64 16.03 22.23
C ARG A 39 27.41 17.33 21.94
N PHE A 40 27.35 17.86 20.72
CA PHE A 40 27.92 19.18 20.41
C PHE A 40 27.36 20.30 21.29
N LYS A 41 26.06 20.24 21.65
CA LYS A 41 25.47 21.18 22.62
C LYS A 41 26.11 21.02 24.00
N SER A 42 26.23 19.79 24.50
CA SER A 42 26.90 19.51 25.78
C SER A 42 28.37 19.93 25.80
N LEU A 43 29.10 19.72 24.70
CA LEU A 43 30.50 20.16 24.56
C LEU A 43 30.63 21.68 24.57
N MET A 44 29.69 22.39 23.94
CA MET A 44 29.62 23.85 24.00
C MET A 44 29.36 24.35 25.43
N ASP A 45 28.49 23.68 26.17
CA ASP A 45 28.18 24.04 27.56
C ASP A 45 29.40 23.78 28.47
N GLN A 46 30.09 22.65 28.29
CA GLN A 46 31.37 22.35 28.95
C GLN A 46 32.44 23.39 28.60
N TRP A 47 32.55 23.78 27.33
CA TRP A 47 33.51 24.80 26.89
C TRP A 47 33.31 26.13 27.61
N LYS A 48 32.05 26.56 27.76
CA LYS A 48 31.68 27.77 28.51
C LYS A 48 31.99 27.65 30.00
N ALA A 49 31.78 26.47 30.57
CA ALA A 49 32.04 26.20 31.99
C ALA A 49 33.55 26.15 32.34
N SER A 50 34.42 25.78 31.39
CA SER A 50 35.87 25.67 31.60
C SER A 50 36.60 26.98 31.89
N GLY A 51 35.94 28.14 31.84
CA GLY A 51 36.58 29.43 32.14
C GLY A 51 37.50 29.96 31.03
N ARG A 52 38.30 30.99 31.33
CA ARG A 52 39.17 31.68 30.36
C ARG A 52 40.64 31.28 30.55
N GLY A 53 41.25 30.78 29.48
CA GLY A 53 42.66 30.44 29.43
C GLY A 53 43.49 31.59 28.83
N LYS A 54 44.71 31.26 28.40
CA LYS A 54 45.53 32.21 27.63
C LYS A 54 44.87 32.48 26.28
N LYS A 55 44.66 33.76 25.95
CA LYS A 55 43.92 34.23 24.76
C LYS A 55 44.30 33.50 23.47
N SER A 56 45.59 33.36 23.17
CA SER A 56 46.06 32.71 21.93
C SER A 56 45.69 31.21 21.86
N SER A 57 45.82 30.48 22.98
CA SER A 57 45.46 29.07 23.07
C SER A 57 43.96 28.87 22.97
N ASP A 58 43.19 29.69 23.70
CA ASP A 58 41.73 29.67 23.63
C ASP A 58 41.22 29.93 22.22
N THR A 59 41.81 30.89 21.49
CA THR A 59 41.43 31.18 20.09
C THR A 59 41.73 30.00 19.17
N ALA A 60 42.91 29.37 19.28
CA ALA A 60 43.25 28.23 18.45
C ALA A 60 42.33 27.02 18.70
N LEU A 61 42.07 26.71 19.96
CA LEU A 61 41.17 25.64 20.37
C LEU A 61 39.73 25.91 19.93
N TRP A 62 39.27 27.15 20.06
CA TRP A 62 37.94 27.55 19.63
C TRP A 62 37.75 27.38 18.12
N ASN A 63 38.76 27.78 17.33
CA ASN A 63 38.71 27.61 15.87
C ASN A 63 38.61 26.14 15.48
N ARG A 64 39.36 25.24 16.13
CA ARG A 64 39.25 23.78 15.93
C ARG A 64 37.86 23.24 16.28
N PHE A 65 37.33 23.63 17.44
CA PHE A 65 35.97 23.27 17.84
C PHE A 65 34.93 23.71 16.80
N LYS A 66 35.04 24.95 16.32
CA LYS A 66 34.13 25.51 15.32
C LYS A 66 34.21 24.77 14.00
N ILE A 67 35.40 24.44 13.51
CA ILE A 67 35.58 23.66 12.28
C ILE A 67 34.88 22.29 12.40
N ALA A 68 35.07 21.59 13.53
CA ALA A 68 34.43 20.29 13.76
C ALA A 68 32.90 20.41 13.83
N GLN A 69 32.39 21.41 14.54
CA GLN A 69 30.96 21.71 14.63
C GLN A 69 30.36 22.03 13.25
N ASP A 70 31.00 22.92 12.50
CA ASP A 70 30.50 23.40 11.20
C ASP A 70 30.52 22.27 10.17
N SER A 71 31.53 21.40 10.18
CA SER A 71 31.58 20.18 9.35
C SER A 71 30.37 19.27 9.60
N PHE A 72 30.10 18.95 10.87
CA PHE A 72 28.97 18.11 11.24
C PHE A 72 27.62 18.73 10.85
N PHE A 73 27.36 20.00 11.21
CA PHE A 73 26.08 20.63 10.93
C PHE A 73 25.85 20.91 9.44
N THR A 74 26.90 21.17 8.67
CA THR A 74 26.82 21.27 7.20
C THR A 74 26.41 19.93 6.59
N ALA A 75 27.06 18.83 7.00
CA ALA A 75 26.71 17.48 6.52
C ALA A 75 25.28 17.08 6.90
N LYS A 76 24.89 17.31 8.15
CA LYS A 76 23.53 17.05 8.65
C LYS A 76 22.48 17.84 7.86
N ASN A 77 22.70 19.14 7.65
CA ASN A 77 21.74 19.99 6.93
C ASN A 77 21.65 19.57 5.46
N SER A 78 22.76 19.23 4.82
CA SER A 78 22.77 18.70 3.44
C SER A 78 21.98 17.38 3.33
N ASP A 79 22.13 16.46 4.29
CA ASP A 79 21.36 15.21 4.33
C ASP A 79 19.86 15.47 4.54
N MET A 80 19.48 16.39 5.43
CA MET A 80 18.09 16.77 5.64
C MET A 80 17.46 17.37 4.36
N GLU A 81 18.15 18.28 3.67
CA GLU A 81 17.64 18.88 2.43
C GLU A 81 17.52 17.84 1.31
N LYS A 82 18.49 16.93 1.17
CA LYS A 82 18.39 15.81 0.20
C LYS A 82 17.18 14.93 0.48
N ARG A 83 16.94 14.57 1.75
CA ARG A 83 15.77 13.77 2.14
C ARG A 83 14.47 14.51 1.87
N LYS A 84 14.41 15.80 2.22
CA LYS A 84 13.22 16.63 1.96
C LYS A 84 12.93 16.76 0.46
N GLY A 85 13.95 17.05 -0.34
CA GLY A 85 13.84 17.10 -1.81
C GLY A 85 13.32 15.77 -2.38
N SER A 86 13.91 14.65 -1.96
CA SER A 86 13.47 13.32 -2.38
C SER A 86 12.02 13.02 -1.96
N MET A 87 11.60 13.42 -0.75
CA MET A 87 10.21 13.22 -0.30
C MET A 87 9.20 14.04 -1.11
N VAL A 88 9.55 15.28 -1.51
CA VAL A 88 8.70 16.12 -2.36
C VAL A 88 8.58 15.52 -3.77
N GLU A 89 9.70 15.09 -4.35
CA GLU A 89 9.72 14.45 -5.67
C GLU A 89 8.93 13.13 -5.66
N ASN A 90 9.13 12.30 -4.63
CA ASN A 90 8.40 11.04 -4.45
C ASN A 90 6.89 11.29 -4.31
N LEU A 91 6.48 12.32 -3.57
CA LEU A 91 5.08 12.69 -3.46
C LEU A 91 4.49 13.05 -4.83
N SER A 92 5.18 13.90 -5.61
CA SER A 92 4.71 14.29 -6.94
C SER A 92 4.57 13.08 -7.88
N LYS A 93 5.53 12.16 -7.85
CA LYS A 93 5.44 10.89 -8.61
C LYS A 93 4.24 10.04 -8.17
N ARG A 94 3.94 9.99 -6.86
CA ARG A 94 2.76 9.26 -6.34
C ARG A 94 1.46 9.91 -6.78
N GLU A 95 1.37 11.24 -6.71
CA GLU A 95 0.21 12.00 -7.15
C GLU A 95 -0.07 11.77 -8.64
N ALA A 96 0.98 11.78 -9.49
CA ALA A 96 0.85 11.48 -10.91
C ALA A 96 0.33 10.05 -11.18
N LEU A 97 0.85 9.03 -10.47
CA LEU A 97 0.33 7.67 -10.61
C LEU A 97 -1.11 7.54 -10.12
N VAL A 98 -1.51 8.26 -9.08
CA VAL A 98 -2.89 8.25 -8.57
C VAL A 98 -3.86 8.80 -9.62
N SER A 99 -3.46 9.81 -10.39
CA SER A 99 -4.24 10.25 -11.55
C SER A 99 -4.38 9.15 -12.61
N GLU A 100 -3.33 8.34 -12.85
CA GLU A 100 -3.42 7.18 -13.76
C GLU A 100 -4.34 6.07 -13.21
N PHE A 101 -4.36 5.85 -11.89
CA PHE A 101 -5.32 4.93 -11.25
C PHE A 101 -6.75 5.42 -11.41
N GLU A 102 -7.01 6.71 -11.12
CA GLU A 102 -8.35 7.31 -11.24
C GLU A 102 -8.85 7.28 -12.69
N ALA A 103 -7.96 7.40 -13.67
CA ALA A 103 -8.29 7.29 -15.10
C ALA A 103 -8.69 5.88 -15.56
N LEU A 104 -8.60 4.85 -14.71
CA LEU A 104 -9.19 3.54 -14.99
C LEU A 104 -10.72 3.57 -14.89
N LEU A 105 -11.28 4.56 -14.19
CA LEU A 105 -12.72 4.73 -14.03
C LEU A 105 -13.32 5.56 -15.17
N PRO A 106 -14.56 5.26 -15.61
CA PRO A 106 -15.37 4.10 -15.24
C PRO A 106 -14.85 2.80 -15.89
N ILE A 107 -14.99 1.66 -15.19
CA ILE A 107 -14.46 0.37 -15.67
C ILE A 107 -15.55 -0.41 -16.39
N THR A 108 -15.33 -0.70 -17.68
CA THR A 108 -16.23 -1.51 -18.50
C THR A 108 -15.79 -2.97 -18.61
N ASP A 109 -14.48 -3.23 -18.68
CA ASP A 109 -13.89 -4.57 -18.60
C ASP A 109 -12.83 -4.62 -17.50
N PHE A 110 -13.09 -5.45 -16.49
CA PHE A 110 -12.22 -5.58 -15.33
C PHE A 110 -10.86 -6.22 -15.65
N ARG A 111 -10.75 -7.05 -16.71
CA ARG A 111 -9.51 -7.77 -17.02
C ARG A 111 -8.35 -6.84 -17.42
N PRO A 112 -8.48 -5.99 -18.46
CA PRO A 112 -7.44 -5.03 -18.80
C PRO A 112 -7.23 -4.00 -17.69
N ALA A 113 -8.30 -3.58 -16.99
CA ALA A 113 -8.21 -2.66 -15.86
C ALA A 113 -7.37 -3.24 -14.71
N LYS A 114 -7.61 -4.50 -14.31
CA LYS A 114 -6.84 -5.21 -13.27
C LYS A 114 -5.38 -5.37 -13.65
N LYS A 115 -5.08 -5.71 -14.91
CA LYS A 115 -3.69 -5.78 -15.39
C LYS A 115 -2.99 -4.42 -15.27
N LYS A 116 -3.62 -3.36 -15.77
CA LYS A 116 -3.06 -2.00 -15.72
C LYS A 116 -2.92 -1.50 -14.27
N PHE A 117 -3.88 -1.82 -13.40
CA PHE A 117 -3.83 -1.51 -11.97
C PHE A 117 -2.60 -2.15 -11.31
N ASN A 118 -2.34 -3.43 -11.56
CA ASN A 118 -1.16 -4.12 -11.03
C ASN A 118 0.14 -3.48 -11.54
N ASP A 119 0.23 -3.17 -12.84
CA ASP A 119 1.39 -2.49 -13.44
C ASP A 119 1.64 -1.11 -12.80
N LEU A 120 0.58 -0.37 -12.46
CA LEU A 120 0.67 0.90 -11.72
C LEU A 120 1.06 0.70 -10.26
N MET A 121 0.56 -0.35 -9.61
CA MET A 121 0.86 -0.65 -8.21
C MET A 121 2.33 -1.01 -8.02
N ASP A 122 2.92 -1.76 -8.94
CA ASP A 122 4.36 -2.05 -8.97
C ASP A 122 5.18 -0.75 -9.03
N LYS A 123 4.79 0.20 -9.90
CA LYS A 123 5.44 1.51 -9.98
C LYS A 123 5.26 2.31 -8.68
N TYR A 124 4.06 2.29 -8.12
CA TYR A 124 3.71 3.04 -6.91
C TYR A 124 4.46 2.54 -5.65
N GLN A 125 4.68 1.23 -5.55
CA GLN A 125 5.43 0.62 -4.45
C GLN A 125 6.94 0.88 -4.54
N ARG A 126 7.49 1.03 -5.75
CA ARG A 126 8.91 1.36 -5.98
C ARG A 126 9.28 2.79 -5.62
N ILE A 127 8.29 3.69 -5.51
CA ILE A 127 8.57 5.06 -5.08
C ILE A 127 9.03 5.03 -3.61
N GLY A 128 10.08 5.79 -3.32
CA GLY A 128 10.65 5.88 -1.98
C GLY A 128 9.72 6.56 -0.96
N MET A 129 10.33 6.92 0.17
CA MET A 129 9.62 7.51 1.30
C MET A 129 8.95 8.85 0.93
N THR A 130 7.79 9.10 1.53
CA THR A 130 6.97 10.30 1.34
C THR A 130 6.26 10.60 2.67
N ASP A 131 5.69 11.79 2.81
CA ASP A 131 4.85 12.13 3.95
C ASP A 131 3.75 11.08 4.17
N ARG A 132 3.68 10.53 5.39
CA ARG A 132 2.78 9.42 5.73
C ARG A 132 1.30 9.81 5.59
N LYS A 133 0.92 11.04 5.98
CA LYS A 133 -0.47 11.50 5.92
C LYS A 133 -0.91 11.63 4.47
N LYS A 134 -0.08 12.26 3.64
CA LYS A 134 -0.34 12.39 2.19
C LYS A 134 -0.42 11.03 1.51
N LYS A 135 0.53 10.13 1.79
CA LYS A 135 0.51 8.76 1.27
C LYS A 135 -0.80 8.04 1.62
N SER A 136 -1.26 8.14 2.88
CA SER A 136 -2.51 7.51 3.31
C SER A 136 -3.73 8.02 2.54
N ALA A 137 -3.77 9.32 2.21
CA ALA A 137 -4.85 9.89 1.40
C ALA A 137 -4.82 9.36 -0.05
N LEU A 138 -3.64 9.23 -0.64
CA LEU A 138 -3.45 8.64 -1.97
C LEU A 138 -3.82 7.15 -1.99
N ASP A 139 -3.39 6.38 -0.99
CA ASP A 139 -3.73 4.97 -0.86
C ASP A 139 -5.25 4.76 -0.78
N SER A 140 -5.96 5.68 -0.10
CA SER A 140 -7.43 5.63 0.00
C SER A 140 -8.12 5.83 -1.35
N LYS A 141 -7.54 6.62 -2.26
CA LYS A 141 -8.03 6.80 -3.62
C LYS A 141 -7.78 5.55 -4.47
N ILE A 142 -6.57 4.99 -4.39
CA ILE A 142 -6.19 3.75 -5.09
C ILE A 142 -7.13 2.61 -4.69
N ARG A 143 -7.41 2.48 -3.39
CA ARG A 143 -8.31 1.44 -2.86
C ARG A 143 -9.71 1.50 -3.46
N LYS A 144 -10.27 2.70 -3.71
CA LYS A 144 -11.59 2.82 -4.36
C LYS A 144 -11.60 2.23 -5.77
N VAL A 145 -10.52 2.44 -6.52
CA VAL A 145 -10.36 1.85 -7.86
C VAL A 145 -10.23 0.33 -7.77
N GLU A 146 -9.45 -0.16 -6.80
CA GLU A 146 -9.30 -1.60 -6.54
C GLU A 146 -10.62 -2.26 -6.15
N ASP A 147 -11.41 -1.62 -5.28
CA ASP A 147 -12.71 -2.11 -4.84
C ASP A 147 -13.69 -2.25 -6.03
N GLU A 148 -13.71 -1.27 -6.95
CA GLU A 148 -14.52 -1.33 -8.18
C GLU A 148 -14.10 -2.49 -9.11
N ILE A 149 -12.79 -2.67 -9.33
CA ILE A 149 -12.25 -3.80 -10.12
C ILE A 149 -12.69 -5.13 -9.50
N ASN A 150 -12.51 -5.27 -8.19
CA ASN A 150 -12.82 -6.49 -7.46
C ASN A 150 -14.32 -6.76 -7.44
N GLU A 151 -15.17 -5.73 -7.38
CA GLU A 151 -16.61 -5.89 -7.47
C GLU A 151 -17.05 -6.41 -8.84
N LEU A 152 -16.53 -5.83 -9.92
CA LEU A 152 -16.79 -6.32 -11.27
C LEU A 152 -16.32 -7.76 -11.48
N GLU A 153 -15.14 -8.10 -10.97
CA GLU A 153 -14.62 -9.47 -11.01
C GLU A 153 -15.49 -10.45 -10.22
N ARG A 154 -15.91 -10.08 -9.00
CA ARG A 154 -16.83 -10.90 -8.19
C ARG A 154 -18.16 -11.10 -8.89
N ASN A 155 -18.72 -10.06 -9.49
CA ASN A 155 -19.98 -10.13 -10.22
C ASN A 155 -19.86 -11.03 -11.46
N PHE A 156 -18.74 -10.93 -12.19
CA PHE A 156 -18.44 -11.84 -13.28
C PHE A 156 -18.34 -13.29 -12.80
N GLN A 157 -17.57 -13.55 -11.73
CA GLN A 157 -17.39 -14.89 -11.18
C GLN A 157 -18.71 -15.53 -10.72
N ARG A 158 -19.58 -14.75 -10.06
CA ARG A 158 -20.92 -15.18 -9.62
C ARG A 158 -21.78 -15.64 -10.80
N LYS A 159 -21.74 -14.92 -11.93
CA LYS A 159 -22.46 -15.30 -13.16
C LYS A 159 -21.82 -16.50 -13.86
N SER A 160 -20.50 -16.60 -13.81
CA SER A 160 -19.76 -17.68 -14.48
C SER A 160 -19.56 -18.95 -13.62
N ASP A 161 -20.15 -19.03 -12.42
CA ASP A 161 -19.93 -20.12 -11.48
C ASP A 161 -20.31 -21.48 -12.12
N PRO A 162 -19.32 -22.38 -12.35
CA PRO A 162 -19.56 -23.68 -12.98
C PRO A 162 -20.51 -24.57 -12.18
N THR A 163 -20.54 -24.43 -10.85
CA THR A 163 -21.42 -25.24 -9.99
C THR A 163 -22.87 -24.79 -10.11
N ALA A 164 -23.11 -23.47 -10.13
CA ALA A 164 -24.43 -22.90 -10.39
C ALA A 164 -24.92 -23.24 -11.80
N LYS A 165 -24.05 -23.13 -12.81
CA LYS A 165 -24.35 -23.53 -14.18
C LYS A 165 -24.66 -25.02 -14.30
N ALA A 166 -23.88 -25.88 -13.64
CA ALA A 166 -24.11 -27.32 -13.62
C ALA A 166 -25.43 -27.69 -12.92
N GLN A 167 -25.74 -27.02 -11.80
CA GLN A 167 -27.01 -27.24 -11.08
C GLN A 167 -28.21 -26.79 -11.92
N ALA A 168 -28.13 -25.64 -12.60
CA ALA A 168 -29.17 -25.17 -13.51
C ALA A 168 -29.37 -26.14 -14.69
N ASN A 169 -28.28 -26.62 -15.31
CA ASN A 169 -28.34 -27.65 -16.35
C ASN A 169 -29.00 -28.96 -15.84
N LYS A 170 -28.70 -29.38 -14.61
CA LYS A 170 -29.29 -30.57 -13.99
C LYS A 170 -30.81 -30.45 -13.82
N VAL A 171 -31.31 -29.26 -13.47
CA VAL A 171 -32.76 -28.99 -13.39
C VAL A 171 -33.43 -29.09 -14.76
N VAL A 172 -32.83 -28.48 -15.79
CA VAL A 172 -33.31 -28.56 -17.18
C VAL A 172 -33.35 -30.02 -17.64
N GLN A 173 -32.29 -30.78 -17.39
CA GLN A 173 -32.23 -32.20 -17.74
C GLN A 173 -33.30 -33.02 -17.01
N GLY A 174 -33.46 -32.84 -15.70
CA GLY A 174 -34.47 -33.57 -14.92
C GLY A 174 -35.91 -33.26 -15.35
N LEU A 175 -36.20 -32.02 -15.75
CA LEU A 175 -37.50 -31.65 -16.32
C LEU A 175 -37.73 -32.33 -17.68
N ALA A 176 -36.72 -32.38 -18.55
CA ALA A 176 -36.80 -33.06 -19.83
C ALA A 176 -37.04 -34.57 -19.69
N GLU A 177 -36.27 -35.24 -18.80
CA GLU A 177 -36.45 -36.66 -18.50
C GLU A 177 -37.85 -36.96 -17.92
N ALA A 178 -38.35 -36.09 -17.04
CA ALA A 178 -39.69 -36.23 -16.50
C ALA A 178 -40.76 -36.09 -17.58
N ILE A 179 -40.64 -35.11 -18.49
CA ILE A 179 -41.56 -34.93 -19.63
C ILE A 179 -41.57 -36.19 -20.49
N GLU A 180 -40.41 -36.71 -20.87
CA GLU A 180 -40.29 -37.94 -21.67
C GLU A 180 -40.97 -39.14 -20.98
N ASN A 181 -40.78 -39.29 -19.67
CA ASN A 181 -41.41 -40.37 -18.90
C ASN A 181 -42.95 -40.25 -18.87
N TYR A 182 -43.49 -39.04 -18.67
CA TYR A 182 -44.93 -38.81 -18.69
C TYR A 182 -45.54 -39.02 -20.08
N GLU A 183 -44.83 -38.64 -21.15
CA GLU A 183 -45.25 -38.91 -22.53
C GLU A 183 -45.30 -40.42 -22.81
N LYS A 184 -44.29 -41.18 -22.38
CA LYS A 184 -44.28 -42.66 -22.48
C LYS A 184 -45.45 -43.28 -21.70
N GLN A 185 -45.73 -42.79 -20.50
CA GLN A 185 -46.86 -43.25 -19.70
C GLN A 185 -48.21 -42.94 -20.36
N ALA A 186 -48.35 -41.75 -20.95
CA ALA A 186 -49.55 -41.38 -21.69
C ALA A 186 -49.78 -42.31 -22.89
N ALA A 187 -48.76 -42.54 -23.71
CA ALA A 187 -48.83 -43.43 -24.86
C ALA A 187 -49.18 -44.87 -24.46
N LYS A 188 -48.58 -45.38 -23.38
CA LYS A 188 -48.88 -46.72 -22.87
C LYS A 188 -50.31 -46.84 -22.34
N ALA A 189 -50.79 -45.83 -21.62
CA ALA A 189 -52.15 -45.80 -21.09
C ALA A 189 -53.19 -45.74 -22.23
N GLU A 190 -52.91 -44.94 -23.27
CA GLU A 190 -53.77 -44.84 -24.45
C GLU A 190 -53.84 -46.16 -25.23
N ALA A 191 -52.70 -46.82 -25.46
CA ALA A 191 -52.66 -48.14 -26.09
C ALA A 191 -53.42 -49.22 -25.30
N ALA A 192 -53.56 -49.04 -23.98
CA ALA A 192 -54.33 -49.91 -23.10
C ALA A 192 -55.81 -49.51 -22.96
N GLY A 193 -56.30 -48.52 -23.73
CA GLY A 193 -57.67 -48.00 -23.63
C GLY A 193 -57.97 -47.19 -22.37
N GLN A 194 -56.94 -46.83 -21.58
CA GLN A 194 -57.06 -46.10 -20.32
C GLN A 194 -57.02 -44.58 -20.57
N THR A 195 -58.05 -44.06 -21.24
CA THR A 195 -58.12 -42.66 -21.72
C THR A 195 -57.92 -41.61 -20.63
N ALA A 196 -58.59 -41.76 -19.48
CA ALA A 196 -58.45 -40.84 -18.36
C ALA A 196 -57.01 -40.79 -17.81
N LYS A 197 -56.33 -41.94 -17.73
CA LYS A 197 -54.94 -42.04 -17.27
C LYS A 197 -53.97 -41.43 -18.27
N ALA A 198 -54.23 -41.62 -19.57
CA ALA A 198 -53.44 -40.98 -20.63
C ALA A 198 -53.54 -39.46 -20.57
N MET A 199 -54.75 -38.92 -20.35
CA MET A 199 -55.00 -37.49 -20.21
C MET A 199 -54.21 -36.88 -19.03
N VAL A 200 -54.30 -37.49 -17.84
CA VAL A 200 -53.55 -37.03 -16.64
C VAL A 200 -52.04 -37.01 -16.89
N ALA A 201 -51.50 -38.04 -17.55
CA ALA A 201 -50.07 -38.08 -17.88
C ALA A 201 -49.67 -36.99 -18.89
N ARG A 202 -50.52 -36.68 -19.88
CA ARG A 202 -50.28 -35.57 -20.83
C ARG A 202 -50.32 -34.22 -20.13
N GLU A 203 -51.28 -33.99 -19.25
CA GLU A 203 -51.36 -32.76 -18.45
C GLU A 203 -50.12 -32.60 -17.57
N ALA A 204 -49.65 -33.68 -16.94
CA ALA A 204 -48.43 -33.69 -16.16
C ALA A 204 -47.17 -33.37 -16.99
N ALA A 205 -47.10 -33.82 -18.24
CA ALA A 205 -46.04 -33.45 -19.19
C ALA A 205 -46.15 -31.98 -19.60
N ALA A 206 -47.35 -31.52 -19.95
CA ALA A 206 -47.62 -30.14 -20.37
C ALA A 206 -47.24 -29.13 -19.28
N ALA A 207 -47.61 -29.39 -18.02
CA ALA A 207 -47.23 -28.54 -16.89
C ALA A 207 -45.69 -28.42 -16.76
N ARG A 208 -44.96 -29.53 -16.94
CA ARG A 208 -43.49 -29.54 -16.87
C ARG A 208 -42.80 -28.84 -18.04
N ARG A 209 -43.42 -28.82 -19.23
CA ARG A 209 -42.89 -28.05 -20.37
C ARG A 209 -42.86 -26.56 -20.07
N VAL A 210 -43.87 -26.02 -19.38
CA VAL A 210 -43.88 -24.61 -18.95
C VAL A 210 -42.72 -24.32 -18.00
N TRP A 211 -42.47 -25.21 -17.04
CA TRP A 211 -41.32 -25.08 -16.12
C TRP A 211 -39.97 -25.23 -16.84
N LEU A 212 -39.88 -26.12 -17.84
CA LEU A 212 -38.67 -26.31 -18.64
C LEU A 212 -38.32 -25.05 -19.43
N GLU A 213 -39.30 -24.43 -20.07
CA GLU A 213 -39.12 -23.18 -20.81
C GLU A 213 -38.62 -22.05 -19.89
N GLN A 214 -39.22 -21.91 -18.71
CA GLN A 214 -38.77 -20.94 -17.71
C GLN A 214 -37.34 -21.23 -17.22
N ALA A 215 -37.00 -22.49 -16.96
CA ALA A 215 -35.65 -22.89 -16.54
C ALA A 215 -34.60 -22.63 -17.62
N GLN A 216 -34.92 -22.89 -18.90
CA GLN A 216 -34.04 -22.62 -20.04
C GLN A 216 -33.81 -21.12 -20.24
N LYS A 217 -34.86 -20.30 -20.06
CA LYS A 217 -34.74 -18.85 -20.10
C LYS A 217 -33.85 -18.30 -18.97
N GLY A 218 -34.05 -18.78 -17.74
CA GLY A 218 -33.20 -18.41 -16.61
C GLY A 218 -31.73 -18.81 -16.81
N LEU A 219 -31.47 -19.97 -17.43
CA LEU A 219 -30.12 -20.42 -17.76
C LEU A 219 -29.44 -19.54 -18.82
N THR A 220 -30.18 -19.06 -19.82
CA THR A 220 -29.64 -18.15 -20.85
C THR A 220 -29.29 -16.79 -20.24
N GLU A 221 -30.15 -16.23 -19.39
CA GLU A 221 -29.90 -14.98 -18.66
C GLU A 221 -28.73 -15.11 -17.65
N PHE A 222 -28.52 -16.29 -17.06
CA PHE A 222 -27.41 -16.55 -16.14
C PHE A 222 -26.05 -16.65 -16.87
N THR A 223 -26.04 -17.12 -18.12
CA THR A 223 -24.80 -17.47 -18.85
C THR A 223 -24.39 -16.45 -19.91
N GLY A 224 -25.26 -15.50 -20.26
CA GLY A 224 -25.00 -14.36 -21.14
C GLY A 224 -24.44 -13.15 -20.39
#